data_AF-A0A852Q4B3-F1
#
_entry.id   AF-A0A852Q4B3-F1
#
_cell.length_a   1.000
_cell.length_b   1.000
_cell.length_c   1.000
_cell.angle_alpha   90.00
_cell.angle_beta   90.00
_cell.angle_gamma   90.00
#
_symmetry.space_group_name_H-M   'P 1'
#
loop_
_entity.id
_entity.type
_entity.pdbx_description
1 polymer ?
#
loop_
_entity_poly.entity_id
_entity_poly.type
_entity_poly.pdbx_seq_one_letter_code
_entity_poly.pdbx_strand_id
1 'polypeptide(L)'
;MNKRHYKVIFSRVLNQLVVVSELAKSQGKAQSENVSSEQEKTGLFSTALSLNPIHFSLMLALGFVFLPSVHAEDMAIHADKSAPGNQQPIVLQTANGLPQVNIQTPSAGGVSRNQYSQFDVVEKGAVLNNARKAVQT
;
A
#
# COMPACT_ATOMS: atom_id res chain seq x y z
N MET A 1 6.06 36.89 -43.03
CA MET A 1 4.84 37.37 -42.35
C MET A 1 3.79 36.27 -42.41
N ASN A 2 3.74 35.36 -41.43
CA ASN A 2 2.90 34.16 -41.51
C ASN A 2 1.75 34.28 -40.49
N LYS A 3 0.56 34.72 -40.95
CA LYS A 3 -0.52 35.21 -40.06
C LYS A 3 -1.69 34.23 -39.86
N ARG A 4 -1.57 32.93 -40.19
CA ARG A 4 -2.71 31.97 -40.12
C ARG A 4 -2.36 30.52 -39.79
N HIS A 5 -1.16 30.20 -39.32
CA HIS A 5 -0.84 28.82 -38.93
C HIS A 5 -1.05 28.61 -37.43
N TYR A 6 -1.97 27.73 -37.12
CA TYR A 6 -2.25 27.27 -35.76
C TYR A 6 -2.06 25.76 -35.72
N LYS A 7 -1.54 25.25 -34.60
CA LYS A 7 -1.43 23.83 -34.32
C LYS A 7 -2.21 23.48 -33.07
N VAL A 8 -2.66 22.25 -32.96
CA VAL A 8 -3.37 21.76 -31.79
C VAL A 8 -2.38 21.03 -30.88
N ILE A 9 -2.30 21.42 -29.61
CA ILE A 9 -1.48 20.73 -28.60
C ILE A 9 -2.36 20.27 -27.43
N PHE A 10 -1.99 19.17 -26.79
CA PHE A 10 -2.65 18.71 -25.57
C PHE A 10 -2.16 19.51 -24.35
N SER A 11 -3.06 20.18 -23.65
CA SER A 11 -2.76 20.85 -22.39
C SER A 11 -2.97 19.89 -21.23
N ARG A 12 -1.89 19.57 -20.49
CA ARG A 12 -1.97 18.72 -19.29
C ARG A 12 -2.74 19.39 -18.14
N VAL A 13 -2.72 20.71 -18.07
CA VAL A 13 -3.40 21.47 -17.00
C VAL A 13 -4.91 21.46 -17.22
N LEU A 14 -5.35 21.55 -18.48
CA LEU A 14 -6.76 21.60 -18.84
C LEU A 14 -7.32 20.24 -19.27
N ASN A 15 -6.45 19.22 -19.35
CA ASN A 15 -6.75 17.87 -19.83
C ASN A 15 -7.52 17.83 -21.16
N GLN A 16 -7.22 18.76 -22.08
CA GLN A 16 -7.91 18.94 -23.36
C GLN A 16 -6.97 19.42 -24.47
N LEU A 17 -7.40 19.27 -25.73
CA LEU A 17 -6.71 19.78 -26.91
C LEU A 17 -6.98 21.29 -27.09
N VAL A 18 -5.93 22.09 -27.20
CA VAL A 18 -6.00 23.54 -27.33
C VAL A 18 -5.29 24.00 -28.60
N VAL A 19 -5.89 24.95 -29.32
CA VAL A 19 -5.30 25.57 -30.51
C VAL A 19 -4.29 26.64 -30.09
N VAL A 20 -3.05 26.54 -30.58
CA VAL A 20 -1.97 27.46 -30.24
C VAL A 20 -1.22 27.89 -31.51
N SER A 21 -0.57 29.05 -31.46
CA SER A 21 0.33 29.50 -32.54
C SER A 21 1.40 28.46 -32.86
N GLU A 22 1.86 28.40 -34.11
CA GLU A 22 2.96 27.53 -34.55
C GLU A 22 4.24 27.64 -33.68
N LEU A 23 4.49 28.82 -33.09
CA LEU A 23 5.65 29.11 -32.24
C LEU A 23 5.61 28.46 -30.85
N ALA A 24 4.46 27.95 -30.41
CA ALA A 24 4.37 27.36 -29.08
C ALA A 24 5.13 26.03 -29.02
N LYS A 25 5.99 25.85 -28.02
CA LYS A 25 6.71 24.59 -27.83
C LYS A 25 5.78 23.56 -27.20
N SER A 26 5.48 22.46 -27.90
CA SER A 26 4.80 21.32 -27.29
C SER A 26 5.81 20.57 -26.42
N GLN A 27 5.58 20.47 -25.11
CA GLN A 27 6.38 19.61 -24.25
C GLN A 27 5.76 18.20 -24.27
N GLY A 28 6.16 17.39 -25.24
CA GLY A 28 5.63 16.04 -25.42
C GLY A 28 6.42 15.24 -26.45
N LYS A 29 7.05 14.17 -25.97
CA LYS A 29 7.62 13.00 -26.66
C LYS A 29 8.25 13.27 -28.04
N ALA A 30 9.57 13.43 -28.03
CA ALA A 30 10.41 13.40 -29.22
C ALA A 30 10.11 12.12 -30.03
N GLN A 31 9.55 12.32 -31.21
CA GLN A 31 9.54 11.34 -32.28
C GLN A 31 10.99 11.19 -32.74
N SER A 32 11.51 9.98 -32.63
CA SER A 32 12.86 9.61 -33.00
C SER A 32 13.05 9.81 -34.51
N GLU A 33 13.80 10.85 -34.88
CA GLU A 33 14.54 10.88 -36.13
C GLU A 33 16.01 11.15 -35.80
N ASN A 34 16.87 10.27 -36.34
CA ASN A 34 18.30 10.22 -36.14
C ASN A 34 18.99 11.54 -36.54
N VAL A 35 19.57 12.27 -35.58
CA VAL A 35 20.81 13.05 -35.81
C VAL A 35 21.61 13.09 -34.51
N SER A 36 22.90 12.79 -34.64
CA SER A 36 23.93 12.73 -33.61
C SER A 36 24.35 14.10 -33.05
N SER A 37 24.85 14.04 -31.81
CA SER A 37 25.94 14.82 -31.20
C SER A 37 25.60 15.81 -30.08
N GLU A 38 26.33 15.58 -28.97
CA GLU A 38 26.84 16.52 -27.97
C GLU A 38 25.91 17.00 -26.83
N GLN A 39 25.86 16.17 -25.79
CA GLN A 39 26.27 16.44 -24.41
C GLN A 39 26.40 17.90 -23.96
N GLU A 40 25.65 18.29 -22.91
CA GLU A 40 26.16 18.97 -21.71
C GLU A 40 25.10 18.97 -20.58
N LYS A 41 25.60 18.86 -19.34
CA LYS A 41 24.95 18.62 -18.04
C LYS A 41 23.89 19.67 -17.63
N THR A 42 22.92 19.25 -16.82
CA THR A 42 22.76 19.64 -15.39
C THR A 42 21.39 19.21 -14.85
N GLY A 43 21.32 18.50 -13.72
CA GLY A 43 20.04 18.24 -13.05
C GLY A 43 19.97 16.99 -12.18
N LEU A 44 20.75 16.98 -11.09
CA LEU A 44 20.47 16.40 -9.76
C LEU A 44 19.49 15.22 -9.65
N PHE A 45 20.05 14.06 -9.29
CA PHE A 45 19.42 12.91 -8.61
C PHE A 45 18.06 12.45 -9.13
N SER A 46 18.07 11.73 -10.24
CA SER A 46 17.10 10.66 -10.47
C SER A 46 17.90 9.36 -10.59
N THR A 47 18.00 8.60 -9.50
CA THR A 47 18.27 7.15 -9.58
C THR A 47 17.02 6.49 -10.17
N ALA A 48 16.66 6.87 -11.39
CA ALA A 48 15.76 6.08 -12.21
C ALA A 48 16.58 4.86 -12.63
N LEU A 49 16.46 3.78 -11.85
CA LEU A 49 16.91 2.46 -12.26
C LEU A 49 16.11 2.09 -13.53
N SER A 50 16.62 2.50 -14.69
CA SER A 50 16.17 2.00 -15.98
C SER A 50 16.71 0.58 -16.12
N LEU A 51 16.15 -0.36 -15.36
CA LEU A 51 16.38 -1.77 -15.61
C LEU A 51 15.67 -2.09 -16.92
N ASN A 52 16.44 -2.48 -17.94
CA ASN A 52 15.86 -3.10 -19.13
C ASN A 52 14.95 -4.25 -18.67
N PRO A 53 13.72 -4.38 -19.20
CA PRO A 53 12.75 -5.38 -18.75
C PRO A 53 13.30 -6.82 -18.82
N ILE A 54 14.26 -7.05 -19.73
CA ILE A 54 15.00 -8.30 -19.84
C ILE A 54 15.84 -8.60 -18.59
N HIS A 55 16.56 -7.62 -18.06
CA HIS A 55 17.38 -7.80 -16.85
C HIS A 55 16.52 -8.03 -15.62
N PHE A 56 15.40 -7.31 -15.51
CA PHE A 56 14.44 -7.54 -14.43
C PHE A 56 13.82 -8.94 -14.51
N SER A 57 13.41 -9.39 -15.71
CA SER A 57 12.92 -10.76 -15.92
C SER A 57 13.97 -11.81 -15.58
N LEU A 58 15.23 -11.57 -15.92
CA LEU A 58 16.34 -12.46 -15.59
C LEU A 58 16.57 -12.51 -14.08
N MET A 59 16.58 -11.37 -13.38
CA MET A 59 16.69 -11.33 -11.92
C MET A 59 15.51 -12.02 -11.22
N LEU A 60 14.29 -11.87 -11.75
CA LEU A 60 13.10 -12.57 -11.24
C LEU A 60 13.24 -14.09 -11.43
N ALA A 61 13.66 -14.55 -12.62
CA ALA A 61 13.85 -15.97 -12.92
C ALA A 61 14.97 -16.62 -12.09
N LEU A 62 16.06 -15.90 -11.80
CA LEU A 62 17.14 -16.36 -10.93
C LEU A 62 16.83 -16.20 -9.43
N GLY A 63 15.64 -15.70 -9.06
CA GLY A 63 15.23 -15.57 -7.65
C GLY A 63 15.88 -14.42 -6.89
N PHE A 64 16.48 -13.45 -7.58
CA PHE A 64 17.05 -12.24 -6.97
C PHE A 64 16.00 -11.18 -6.63
N VAL A 65 14.72 -11.43 -6.94
CA VAL A 65 13.60 -10.56 -6.60
C VAL A 65 12.78 -11.22 -5.50
N PHE A 66 12.88 -10.67 -4.29
CA PHE A 66 12.01 -11.04 -3.19
C PHE A 66 10.72 -10.23 -3.27
N LEU A 67 9.60 -10.88 -3.55
CA LEU A 67 8.27 -10.29 -3.41
C LEU A 67 7.80 -10.57 -1.98
N PRO A 68 7.77 -9.59 -1.07
CA PRO A 68 7.13 -9.81 0.22
C PRO A 68 5.66 -10.11 -0.04
N SER A 69 5.18 -11.27 0.40
CA SER A 69 3.76 -11.56 0.45
C SER A 69 3.15 -10.67 1.52
N VAL A 70 2.61 -9.53 1.11
CA VAL A 70 1.75 -8.71 1.98
C VAL A 70 0.42 -9.44 2.04
N HIS A 71 0.34 -10.44 2.92
CA HIS A 71 -0.95 -10.97 3.30
C HIS A 71 -1.71 -9.81 3.96
N ALA A 72 -2.87 -9.46 3.41
CA ALA A 72 -3.79 -8.52 4.04
C ALA A 72 -4.38 -9.19 5.30
N GLU A 73 -3.59 -9.28 6.37
CA GLU A 73 -4.00 -9.74 7.70
C GLU A 73 -4.35 -8.56 8.62
N ASP A 74 -4.46 -7.34 8.09
CA ASP A 74 -4.55 -6.11 8.88
C ASP A 74 -5.98 -5.76 9.36
N MET A 75 -6.92 -6.71 9.41
CA MET A 75 -8.22 -6.53 10.08
C MET A 75 -8.44 -7.59 11.16
N ALA A 76 -7.44 -7.75 12.02
CA ALA A 76 -7.43 -8.74 13.09
C ALA A 76 -7.32 -8.09 14.47
N ILE A 77 -7.99 -8.69 15.45
CA ILE A 77 -7.88 -8.29 16.84
C ILE A 77 -6.50 -8.72 17.35
N HIS A 78 -5.67 -7.77 17.75
CA HIS A 78 -4.31 -8.00 18.23
C HIS A 78 -4.12 -7.45 19.64
N ALA A 79 -3.65 -8.32 20.55
CA ALA A 79 -3.25 -7.93 21.89
C ALA A 79 -2.05 -6.98 21.83
N ASP A 80 -2.05 -5.95 22.66
CA ASP A 80 -0.90 -5.06 22.79
C ASP A 80 0.23 -5.79 23.55
N LYS A 81 1.27 -6.19 22.82
CA LYS A 81 2.43 -6.90 23.38
C LYS A 81 3.26 -6.04 24.33
N SER A 82 3.09 -4.72 24.32
CA SER A 82 3.78 -3.79 25.22
C SER A 82 3.05 -3.62 26.56
N ALA A 83 1.77 -4.01 26.64
CA ALA A 83 0.99 -3.93 27.86
C ALA A 83 1.47 -4.93 28.94
N PRO A 84 1.14 -4.71 30.23
CA PRO A 84 1.36 -5.72 31.26
C PRO A 84 0.70 -7.07 30.90
N GLY A 85 1.35 -8.20 31.21
CA GLY A 85 0.87 -9.53 30.79
C GLY A 85 -0.55 -9.88 31.26
N ASN A 86 -0.97 -9.36 32.42
CA ASN A 86 -2.34 -9.49 32.94
C ASN A 86 -3.37 -8.59 32.24
N GLN A 87 -2.96 -7.88 31.19
CA GLN A 87 -3.80 -7.05 30.34
C GLN A 87 -3.66 -7.45 28.86
N GLN A 88 -2.89 -8.49 28.53
CA GLN A 88 -2.72 -9.00 27.17
C GLN A 88 -3.70 -10.16 26.91
N PRO A 89 -4.84 -9.95 26.24
CA PRO A 89 -5.79 -11.04 25.98
C PRO A 89 -5.20 -12.08 25.02
N ILE A 90 -5.72 -13.31 25.08
CA ILE A 90 -5.35 -14.37 24.13
C ILE A 90 -6.40 -14.38 23.02
N VAL A 91 -5.96 -14.18 21.78
CA VAL A 91 -6.83 -14.21 20.59
C VAL A 91 -6.62 -15.53 19.85
N LEU A 92 -7.71 -16.26 19.61
CA LEU A 92 -7.76 -17.54 18.93
C LEU A 92 -8.75 -17.45 17.76
N GLN A 93 -8.66 -18.37 16.81
CA GLN A 93 -9.69 -18.55 15.80
C GLN A 93 -10.61 -19.71 16.19
N THR A 94 -11.92 -19.49 16.13
CA THR A 94 -12.92 -20.53 16.36
C THR A 94 -13.05 -21.45 15.15
N ALA A 95 -13.67 -22.62 15.32
CA ALA A 95 -13.97 -23.54 14.21
C ALA A 95 -14.84 -22.91 13.10
N ASN A 96 -15.67 -21.93 13.46
CA ASN A 96 -16.52 -21.18 12.52
C ASN A 96 -15.80 -19.99 11.88
N GLY A 97 -14.49 -19.82 12.13
CA GLY A 97 -13.66 -18.76 11.55
C GLY A 97 -13.88 -17.36 12.16
N LEU A 98 -14.50 -17.27 13.34
CA LEU A 98 -14.60 -16.03 14.11
C LEU A 98 -13.42 -15.87 15.05
N PRO A 99 -12.90 -14.65 15.26
CA PRO A 99 -11.92 -14.39 16.31
C PRO A 99 -12.57 -14.54 17.68
N GLN A 100 -11.93 -15.33 18.55
CA GLN A 100 -12.27 -15.48 19.96
C GLN A 100 -11.19 -14.86 20.83
N VAL A 101 -11.60 -13.90 21.65
CA VAL A 101 -10.78 -13.23 22.63
C VAL A 101 -11.05 -13.85 24.00
N ASN A 102 -10.10 -14.62 24.53
CA ASN A 102 -10.12 -15.02 25.93
C ASN A 102 -9.63 -13.84 26.77
N ILE A 103 -10.54 -13.27 27.56
CA ILE A 103 -10.25 -12.07 28.34
C ILE A 103 -9.44 -12.38 29.60
N GLN A 104 -8.74 -11.36 30.08
CA GLN A 104 -7.94 -11.45 31.29
C GLN A 104 -8.79 -11.60 32.56
N THR A 105 -8.16 -12.12 33.61
CA THR A 105 -8.80 -12.26 34.92
C THR A 105 -9.26 -10.89 35.43
N PRO A 106 -10.51 -10.76 35.90
CA PRO A 106 -10.98 -9.51 36.50
C PRO A 106 -10.12 -9.06 37.68
N SER A 107 -9.93 -7.75 37.80
CA SER A 107 -9.37 -7.11 38.98
C SER A 107 -10.27 -7.31 40.22
N ALA A 108 -9.79 -6.91 41.40
CA ALA A 108 -10.58 -6.95 42.63
C ALA A 108 -11.92 -6.18 42.53
N GLY A 109 -12.00 -5.18 41.66
CA GLY A 109 -13.24 -4.45 41.36
C GLY A 109 -14.16 -5.14 40.34
N GLY A 110 -13.85 -6.36 39.91
CA GLY A 110 -14.65 -7.12 38.95
C GLY A 110 -14.45 -6.71 37.48
N VAL A 111 -13.47 -5.83 37.19
CA VAL A 111 -13.20 -5.36 35.81
C VAL A 111 -12.05 -6.13 35.19
N SER A 112 -12.28 -6.76 34.04
CA SER A 112 -11.23 -7.29 33.17
C SER A 112 -10.71 -6.17 32.26
N ARG A 113 -9.45 -5.78 32.42
CA ARG A 113 -8.77 -4.87 31.49
C ARG A 113 -7.99 -5.66 30.46
N ASN A 114 -8.24 -5.38 29.18
CA ASN A 114 -7.55 -5.97 28.04
C ASN A 114 -7.06 -4.82 27.15
N GLN A 115 -5.77 -4.83 26.79
CA GLN A 115 -5.17 -3.83 25.91
C GLN A 115 -4.88 -4.45 24.55
N TYR A 116 -5.16 -3.67 23.51
CA TYR A 116 -5.07 -4.09 22.12
C TYR A 116 -4.28 -3.05 21.35
N SER A 117 -3.35 -3.50 20.51
CA SER A 117 -2.74 -2.64 19.50
C SER A 117 -3.72 -2.38 18.34
N GLN A 118 -4.66 -3.30 18.15
CA GLN A 118 -5.70 -3.23 17.13
C GLN A 118 -6.92 -4.04 17.55
N PHE A 119 -8.12 -3.47 17.37
CA PHE A 119 -9.38 -4.12 17.70
C PHE A 119 -10.41 -3.81 16.63
N ASP A 120 -10.37 -4.58 15.54
CA ASP A 120 -11.34 -4.48 14.46
C ASP A 120 -12.27 -5.68 14.48
N VAL A 121 -13.57 -5.42 14.35
CA VAL A 121 -14.61 -6.45 14.30
C VAL A 121 -15.32 -6.33 12.96
N VAL A 122 -15.21 -7.38 12.14
CA VAL A 122 -15.89 -7.48 10.85
C VAL A 122 -17.36 -7.85 11.04
N GLU A 123 -18.15 -7.82 9.96
CA GLU A 123 -19.61 -8.06 9.98
C GLU A 123 -20.01 -9.36 10.70
N LYS A 124 -19.21 -10.43 10.56
CA LYS A 124 -19.48 -11.72 11.24
C LYS A 124 -19.30 -11.68 12.76
N GLY A 125 -18.72 -10.62 13.30
CA GLY A 125 -18.52 -10.41 14.73
C GLY A 125 -17.24 -11.04 15.30
N ALA A 126 -17.13 -10.98 16.63
CA ALA A 126 -16.06 -11.56 17.43
C ALA A 126 -16.65 -12.11 18.74
N VAL A 127 -16.00 -13.13 19.32
CA VAL A 127 -16.41 -13.75 20.58
C VAL A 127 -15.52 -13.27 21.71
N LEU A 128 -16.11 -12.71 22.78
CA LEU A 128 -15.40 -12.45 24.03
C LEU A 128 -15.71 -13.58 25.02
N ASN A 129 -14.73 -14.44 25.25
CA ASN A 129 -14.87 -15.58 26.15
C ASN A 129 -14.57 -15.17 27.60
N ASN A 130 -15.64 -15.10 28.41
CA ASN A 130 -15.63 -14.90 29.86
C ASN A 130 -16.07 -16.16 30.63
N ALA A 131 -16.09 -17.32 29.98
CA ALA A 131 -16.52 -18.56 30.61
C ALA A 131 -15.39 -19.20 31.42
N ARG A 132 -15.73 -19.75 32.60
CA ARG A 132 -14.76 -20.48 33.45
C ARG A 132 -14.58 -21.95 33.03
N LYS A 133 -15.49 -22.46 32.21
CA LYS A 133 -15.51 -23.84 31.72
C LYS A 133 -15.90 -23.81 30.24
N ALA A 134 -15.40 -24.76 29.48
CA ALA A 134 -15.88 -24.98 28.12
C ALA A 134 -17.37 -25.30 28.17
N VAL A 135 -18.15 -24.56 27.38
CA VAL A 135 -19.59 -24.80 27.20
C VAL A 135 -19.77 -25.31 25.79
N GLN A 136 -20.45 -26.45 25.63
CA GLN A 136 -20.86 -26.92 24.32
C GLN A 136 -22.08 -26.10 23.89
N THR A 137 -21.98 -25.48 22.72
CA THR A 137 -23.08 -24.80 22.01
C THR A 137 -23.23 -25.41 20.64
#